data_AF-A0A4S2DKM2-F1
#
_entry.id   AF-A0A4S2DKM2-F1
#
_cell.length_a   1.000
_cell.length_b   1.000
_cell.length_c   1.000
_cell.angle_alpha   90.00
_cell.angle_beta   90.00
_cell.angle_gamma   90.00
#
_symmetry.space_group_name_H-M   'P 1'
#
loop_
_entity.id
_entity.type
_entity.pdbx_description
1 polymer ?
#
loop_
_entity_poly.entity_id
_entity_poly.type
_entity_poly.pdbx_seq_one_letter_code
_entity_poly.pdbx_strand_id
1 'polypeptide(L)'
;MNIKNLILKNKRIAICLVVALGFGIAGGASNMPQADYNNLVVQKEQLDDKIIALDKQLEENKSKVDELQAKKDEAERIAKAEAERKAKEEAKAKAEAEAKAEAERLAKEEADRLAREEAERFAQAEQNSNYYVSSGSNGGSVQEEAPIGTMVWLSATGEKYHSRNNCGRMNPSKARQVTLESARSQGFEACSKCY
;
A
#
# COMPACT_ATOMS: atom_id res chain seq x y z
N MET A 1 28.72 -20.18 -53.63
CA MET A 1 27.28 -20.57 -53.54
C MET A 1 27.20 -21.86 -52.73
N ASN A 2 26.47 -21.87 -51.61
CA ASN A 2 26.54 -22.93 -50.61
C ASN A 2 25.69 -24.13 -51.06
N ILE A 3 26.33 -25.20 -51.56
CA ILE A 3 25.69 -26.37 -52.19
C ILE A 3 24.60 -26.98 -51.29
N LYS A 4 24.81 -26.92 -49.97
CA LYS A 4 23.87 -27.40 -48.95
C LYS A 4 22.51 -26.68 -49.04
N ASN A 5 22.49 -25.37 -49.29
CA ASN A 5 21.26 -24.58 -49.41
C ASN A 5 20.53 -24.81 -50.74
N LEU A 6 21.24 -25.21 -51.79
CA LEU A 6 20.64 -25.55 -53.08
C LEU A 6 19.91 -26.90 -53.00
N ILE A 7 20.51 -27.89 -52.33
CA ILE A 7 19.92 -29.20 -52.09
C ILE A 7 18.70 -29.10 -51.15
N LEU A 8 18.73 -28.21 -50.15
CA LEU A 8 17.62 -28.00 -49.22
C LEU A 8 16.40 -27.32 -49.86
N LYS A 9 16.59 -26.38 -50.78
CA LYS A 9 15.49 -25.72 -51.52
C LYS A 9 14.86 -26.63 -52.57
N ASN A 10 15.66 -27.51 -53.18
CA ASN A 10 15.22 -28.35 -54.30
C ASN A 10 15.13 -29.84 -53.91
N LYS A 11 14.85 -30.15 -52.63
CA LYS A 11 14.82 -31.54 -52.11
C LYS A 11 14.00 -32.50 -52.98
N ARG A 12 12.86 -32.05 -53.52
CA ARG A 12 12.02 -32.86 -54.43
C ARG A 12 12.76 -33.24 -55.72
N ILE A 13 13.49 -32.30 -56.32
CA ILE A 13 14.27 -32.52 -57.56
C ILE A 13 15.49 -33.42 -57.28
N ALA A 14 16.17 -33.20 -56.15
CA ALA A 14 17.30 -34.03 -55.74
C ALA A 14 16.90 -35.49 -55.47
N ILE A 15 15.74 -35.72 -54.84
CA ILE A 15 15.18 -37.06 -54.61
C ILE A 15 14.79 -37.71 -55.95
N CYS A 16 14.14 -36.99 -56.86
CA CYS A 16 13.82 -37.52 -58.19
C CYS A 16 15.05 -37.91 -59.01
N LEU A 17 16.14 -37.15 -58.95
CA LEU A 17 17.39 -37.47 -59.67
C LEU A 17 18.10 -38.69 -59.09
N VAL A 18 18.09 -38.86 -57.76
CA VAL A 18 18.68 -40.04 -57.11
C VAL A 18 17.86 -41.30 -57.40
N VAL A 19 16.53 -41.20 -57.45
CA VAL A 19 15.65 -42.32 -57.88
C VAL A 19 15.90 -42.64 -59.37
N ALA A 20 15.99 -41.63 -60.25
CA ALA A 20 16.26 -41.86 -61.67
C ALA A 20 17.64 -42.50 -61.93
N LEU A 21 18.67 -42.10 -61.18
CA LEU A 21 20.02 -42.69 -61.29
C LEU A 21 20.11 -44.07 -60.63
N GLY A 22 19.37 -44.32 -59.55
CA GLY A 22 19.31 -45.63 -58.88
C GLY A 22 18.52 -46.68 -59.67
N PHE A 23 17.48 -46.27 -60.40
CA PHE A 23 16.73 -47.15 -61.30
C PHE A 23 17.35 -47.29 -62.70
N GLY A 24 18.32 -46.44 -63.06
CA GLY A 24 18.89 -46.37 -64.41
C GLY A 24 20.01 -47.38 -64.75
N ILE A 25 20.50 -48.19 -63.81
CA ILE A 25 21.62 -49.14 -64.07
C ILE A 25 21.29 -50.60 -63.71
N ALA A 26 20.13 -50.90 -63.13
CA ALA A 26 19.68 -52.27 -62.93
C ALA A 26 18.43 -52.53 -63.77
N GLY A 27 18.61 -53.12 -64.95
CA GLY A 27 17.52 -53.80 -65.65
C GLY A 27 16.87 -54.81 -64.69
N GLY A 28 15.58 -54.64 -64.42
CA GLY A 28 14.87 -55.42 -63.42
C GLY A 28 13.36 -55.21 -63.40
N ALA A 29 12.73 -54.96 -64.55
CA ALA A 29 11.31 -55.30 -64.72
C ALA A 29 11.21 -56.79 -65.13
N SER A 30 11.71 -57.69 -64.29
CA SER A 30 11.49 -59.13 -64.46
C SER A 30 10.25 -59.50 -63.64
N ASN A 31 9.10 -59.61 -64.31
CA ASN A 31 7.90 -60.36 -63.93
C ASN A 31 7.74 -60.63 -62.43
N MET A 32 7.36 -59.61 -61.64
CA MET A 32 6.86 -59.83 -60.29
C MET A 32 5.57 -60.67 -60.39
N PRO A 33 5.46 -61.81 -59.69
CA PRO A 33 4.23 -62.59 -59.68
C PRO A 33 3.03 -61.71 -59.31
N GLN A 34 1.90 -61.86 -60.01
CA GLN A 34 0.71 -61.04 -59.78
C GLN A 34 0.27 -61.04 -58.30
N ALA A 35 0.47 -62.15 -57.59
CA ALA A 35 0.18 -62.28 -56.17
C ALA A 35 1.03 -61.34 -55.30
N ASP A 36 2.32 -61.17 -55.62
CA ASP A 36 3.23 -60.31 -54.87
C ASP A 36 2.93 -58.83 -55.13
N TYR A 37 2.55 -58.48 -56.37
CA TYR A 37 2.07 -57.14 -56.70
C TYR A 37 0.78 -56.79 -55.94
N ASN A 38 -0.20 -57.69 -55.94
CA ASN A 38 -1.46 -57.50 -55.21
C ASN A 38 -1.23 -57.37 -53.70
N ASN A 39 -0.29 -58.15 -53.13
CA ASN A 39 0.09 -58.03 -51.72
C ASN A 39 0.70 -56.65 -51.43
N LEU A 40 1.57 -56.15 -52.30
CA LEU A 40 2.19 -54.83 -52.16
C LEU A 40 1.15 -53.69 -52.19
N VAL A 41 0.13 -53.81 -53.04
CA VAL A 41 -0.99 -52.86 -53.11
C VAL A 41 -1.77 -52.83 -51.78
N VAL A 42 -2.09 -54.00 -51.22
CA VAL A 42 -2.78 -54.09 -49.91
C VAL A 42 -1.92 -53.51 -48.79
N GLN A 43 -0.61 -53.78 -48.78
CA GLN A 43 0.30 -53.19 -47.79
C GLN A 43 0.38 -51.67 -47.92
N LYS A 44 0.38 -51.15 -49.15
CA LYS A 44 0.33 -49.70 -49.41
C LYS A 44 -0.95 -49.08 -48.84
N GLU A 45 -2.11 -49.67 -49.11
CA GLU A 45 -3.39 -49.20 -48.58
C GLU A 45 -3.38 -49.20 -47.04
N GLN A 46 -2.88 -50.26 -46.42
CA GLN A 46 -2.75 -50.33 -44.95
C GLN A 46 -1.78 -49.26 -44.39
N LEU A 47 -0.72 -48.91 -45.12
CA LEU A 47 0.19 -47.84 -44.73
C LEU A 47 -0.47 -46.47 -44.87
N ASP A 48 -1.23 -46.25 -45.94
CA ASP A 48 -1.99 -45.01 -46.16
C ASP A 48 -3.01 -44.80 -45.03
N ASP A 49 -3.73 -45.85 -44.62
CA ASP A 49 -4.66 -45.79 -43.49
C ASP A 49 -3.96 -45.46 -42.16
N LYS A 50 -2.77 -46.03 -41.94
CA LYS A 50 -1.95 -45.72 -40.76
C LYS A 50 -1.45 -44.28 -40.77
N ILE A 51 -1.07 -43.75 -41.93
CA ILE A 51 -0.65 -42.34 -42.06
C ILE A 51 -1.81 -41.42 -41.68
N ILE A 52 -3.01 -41.68 -42.21
CA ILE A 52 -4.22 -40.89 -41.87
C ILE A 52 -4.50 -40.95 -40.37
N ALA A 53 -4.40 -42.13 -39.75
CA ALA A 53 -4.62 -42.29 -38.32
C ALA A 53 -3.57 -41.53 -37.49
N LEU A 54 -2.29 -41.59 -37.87
CA LEU A 54 -1.21 -40.87 -37.21
C LEU A 54 -1.36 -39.35 -37.36
N ASP A 55 -1.75 -38.87 -38.53
CA ASP A 55 -2.01 -37.44 -38.77
C ASP A 55 -3.14 -36.93 -37.87
N LYS A 56 -4.22 -37.71 -37.72
CA LYS A 56 -5.30 -37.40 -36.79
C LYS A 56 -4.82 -37.34 -35.34
N GLN A 57 -4.06 -38.33 -34.90
CA GLN A 57 -3.50 -38.36 -33.54
C GLN A 57 -2.54 -37.18 -33.29
N LEU A 58 -1.75 -36.82 -34.30
CA LEU A 58 -0.83 -35.70 -34.23
C LEU A 58 -1.59 -34.37 -34.06
N GLU A 59 -2.70 -34.20 -34.77
CA GLU A 59 -3.55 -33.02 -34.62
C GLU A 59 -4.25 -32.97 -33.26
N GLU A 60 -4.78 -34.09 -32.77
CA GLU A 60 -5.35 -34.20 -31.43
C GLU A 60 -4.33 -33.89 -30.34
N ASN A 61 -3.09 -34.38 -30.48
CA ASN A 61 -2.03 -34.13 -29.51
C ASN A 61 -1.56 -32.68 -29.53
N LYS A 62 -1.49 -32.04 -30.70
CA LYS A 62 -1.22 -30.59 -30.77
C LYS A 62 -2.28 -29.79 -30.02
N SER A 63 -3.56 -30.09 -30.26
CA SER A 63 -4.65 -29.42 -29.56
C SER A 63 -4.57 -29.60 -28.05
N LYS A 64 -4.22 -30.80 -27.56
CA LYS A 64 -3.99 -31.04 -26.13
C LYS A 64 -2.80 -30.27 -25.58
N VAL A 65 -1.71 -30.16 -26.36
CA VAL A 65 -0.54 -29.37 -25.95
C VAL A 65 -0.91 -27.89 -25.83
N ASP A 66 -1.66 -27.34 -26.77
CA ASP A 66 -2.12 -25.95 -26.72
C ASP A 66 -3.05 -25.70 -25.52
N GLU A 67 -3.96 -26.64 -25.23
CA GLU A 67 -4.85 -26.56 -24.06
C GLU A 67 -4.06 -26.63 -22.75
N LEU A 68 -3.09 -27.54 -22.65
CA LEU A 68 -2.23 -27.67 -21.47
C LEU A 68 -1.36 -26.43 -21.28
N GLN A 69 -0.85 -25.85 -22.37
CA GLN A 69 -0.08 -24.61 -22.33
C GLN A 69 -0.93 -23.45 -21.83
N ALA A 70 -2.16 -23.30 -22.33
CA ALA A 70 -3.10 -22.28 -21.86
C ALA A 70 -3.42 -22.44 -20.36
N LYS A 71 -3.70 -23.67 -19.90
CA LYS A 71 -3.93 -23.97 -18.48
C LYS A 71 -2.72 -23.67 -17.60
N LYS A 72 -1.52 -23.97 -18.09
CA LYS A 72 -0.26 -23.65 -17.39
C LYS A 72 -0.08 -22.14 -17.26
N ASP A 73 -0.27 -21.39 -18.33
CA ASP A 73 -0.12 -19.93 -18.34
C ASP A 73 -1.17 -19.25 -17.44
N GLU A 74 -2.39 -19.76 -17.40
CA GLU A 74 -3.43 -19.32 -16.48
C GLU A 74 -3.06 -19.60 -15.02
N ALA A 75 -2.63 -20.82 -14.70
CA ALA A 75 -2.21 -21.20 -13.35
C ALA A 75 -1.02 -20.36 -12.87
N GLU A 76 -0.04 -20.10 -13.73
CA GLU A 76 1.12 -19.25 -13.41
C GLU A 76 0.70 -17.81 -13.14
N ARG A 77 -0.20 -17.26 -13.96
CA ARG A 77 -0.77 -15.92 -13.73
C ARG A 77 -1.50 -15.82 -12.39
N ILE A 78 -2.32 -16.81 -12.06
CA ILE A 78 -3.06 -16.85 -10.79
C ILE A 78 -2.07 -16.94 -9.62
N ALA A 79 -1.09 -17.84 -9.68
CA ALA A 79 -0.10 -18.00 -8.63
C ALA A 79 0.73 -16.72 -8.41
N LYS A 80 1.13 -16.05 -9.50
CA LYS A 80 1.85 -14.78 -9.42
C LYS A 80 1.00 -13.67 -8.81
N ALA A 81 -0.26 -13.54 -9.23
CA ALA A 81 -1.17 -12.53 -8.69
C ALA A 81 -1.46 -12.76 -7.19
N GLU A 82 -1.61 -14.02 -6.77
CA GLU A 82 -1.81 -14.37 -5.37
C GLU A 82 -0.57 -14.06 -4.53
N ALA A 83 0.62 -14.43 -5.01
CA ALA A 83 1.89 -14.13 -4.34
C ALA A 83 2.10 -12.62 -4.18
N GLU A 84 1.83 -11.83 -5.23
CA GLU A 84 1.92 -10.37 -5.18
C GLU A 84 0.91 -9.76 -4.21
N ARG A 85 -0.34 -10.24 -4.22
CA ARG A 85 -1.37 -9.79 -3.28
C ARG A 85 -0.94 -10.05 -1.84
N LYS A 86 -0.43 -11.25 -1.55
CA LYS A 86 -0.01 -11.65 -0.21
C LYS A 86 1.19 -10.83 0.27
N ALA A 87 2.17 -10.61 -0.60
CA ALA A 87 3.32 -9.75 -0.30
C ALA A 87 2.89 -8.29 -0.04
N LYS A 88 1.95 -7.76 -0.81
CA LYS A 88 1.42 -6.40 -0.62
C LYS A 88 0.62 -6.27 0.67
N GLU A 89 -0.17 -7.28 1.02
CA GLU A 89 -0.93 -7.31 2.27
C GLU A 89 0.00 -7.37 3.48
N GLU A 90 1.02 -8.23 3.45
CA GLU A 90 2.03 -8.33 4.51
C GLU A 90 2.84 -7.03 4.65
N ALA A 91 3.26 -6.43 3.54
CA ALA A 91 3.95 -5.14 3.56
C ALA A 91 3.08 -4.03 4.15
N LYS A 92 1.78 -4.00 3.79
CA LYS A 92 0.83 -3.03 4.36
C LYS A 92 0.62 -3.25 5.85
N ALA A 93 0.42 -4.50 6.28
CA ALA A 93 0.24 -4.84 7.69
C ALA A 93 1.47 -4.47 8.53
N LYS A 94 2.67 -4.72 8.00
CA LYS A 94 3.93 -4.33 8.65
C LYS A 94 4.05 -2.81 8.77
N ALA A 95 3.81 -2.07 7.69
CA ALA A 95 3.86 -0.60 7.72
C ALA A 95 2.83 0.01 8.68
N GLU A 96 1.62 -0.57 8.75
CA GLU A 96 0.58 -0.13 9.69
C GLU A 96 0.97 -0.43 11.15
N ALA A 97 1.55 -1.60 11.41
CA ALA A 97 2.04 -1.95 12.75
C ALA A 97 3.19 -1.03 13.20
N GLU A 98 4.13 -0.74 12.31
CA GLU A 98 5.24 0.19 12.57
C GLU A 98 4.74 1.62 12.83
N ALA A 99 3.81 2.13 12.00
CA ALA A 99 3.22 3.45 12.20
C ALA A 99 2.46 3.56 13.53
N LYS A 100 1.74 2.50 13.92
CA LYS A 100 1.04 2.45 15.20
C LYS A 100 2.01 2.41 16.39
N ALA A 101 3.07 1.61 16.31
CA ALA A 101 4.09 1.53 17.35
C ALA A 101 4.84 2.86 17.51
N GLU A 102 5.12 3.56 16.41
CA GLU A 102 5.74 4.88 16.45
C GLU A 102 4.80 5.94 17.05
N ALA A 103 3.52 5.94 16.67
CA ALA A 103 2.53 6.84 17.26
C ALA A 103 2.38 6.62 18.78
N GLU A 104 2.38 5.37 19.23
CA GLU A 104 2.33 5.04 20.65
C GLU A 104 3.59 5.49 21.40
N ARG A 105 4.78 5.30 20.81
CA ARG A 105 6.05 5.77 21.39
C ARG A 105 6.04 7.30 21.55
N LEU A 106 5.62 8.03 20.52
CA LEU A 106 5.53 9.49 20.56
C LEU A 106 4.51 9.97 21.60
N ALA A 107 3.34 9.34 21.69
CA ALA A 107 2.33 9.67 22.69
C ALA A 107 2.83 9.45 24.13
N LYS A 108 3.58 8.35 24.36
CA LYS A 108 4.18 8.08 25.67
C LYS A 108 5.29 9.06 26.01
N GLU A 109 6.16 9.38 25.06
CA GLU A 109 7.24 10.36 25.23
C GLU A 109 6.68 11.75 25.55
N GLU A 110 5.59 12.16 24.88
CA GLU A 110 4.92 13.43 25.14
C GLU A 110 4.22 13.45 26.51
N ALA A 111 3.57 12.35 26.92
CA ALA A 111 2.98 12.24 28.25
C ALA A 111 4.04 12.31 29.36
N ASP A 112 5.18 11.64 29.18
CA ASP A 112 6.31 11.67 30.13
C ASP A 112 6.94 13.07 30.21
N ARG A 113 7.05 13.79 29.08
CA ARG A 113 7.53 15.18 29.05
C ARG A 113 6.60 16.11 29.83
N LEU A 114 5.30 16.03 29.59
CA LEU A 114 4.31 16.85 30.28
C LEU A 114 4.30 16.57 31.79
N ALA A 115 4.38 15.29 32.19
CA ALA A 115 4.45 14.92 33.61
C ALA A 115 5.71 15.46 34.31
N ARG A 116 6.87 15.45 33.62
CA ARG A 116 8.11 16.04 34.15
C ARG A 116 8.04 17.56 34.26
N GLU A 117 7.53 18.24 33.23
CA GLU A 117 7.32 19.70 33.26
C GLU A 117 6.38 20.12 34.40
N GLU A 118 5.29 19.38 34.61
CA GLU A 118 4.35 19.65 35.70
C GLU A 118 4.99 19.42 37.08
N ALA A 119 5.73 18.32 37.25
CA ALA A 119 6.44 18.04 38.49
C ALA A 119 7.52 19.10 38.82
N GLU A 120 8.29 19.54 37.82
CA GLU A 120 9.26 20.63 37.99
C GLU A 120 8.57 21.96 38.33
N ARG A 121 7.43 22.26 37.72
CA ARG A 121 6.66 23.48 38.00
C ARG A 121 6.13 23.48 39.43
N PHE A 122 5.64 22.35 39.92
CA PHE A 122 5.23 22.21 41.33
C PHE A 122 6.41 22.36 42.29
N ALA A 123 7.56 21.72 42.01
CA ALA A 123 8.76 21.82 42.85
C ALA A 123 9.32 23.26 42.90
N GLN A 124 9.34 23.98 41.77
CA GLN A 124 9.74 25.38 41.74
C GLN A 124 8.77 26.28 42.51
N ALA A 125 7.45 26.06 42.40
CA ALA A 125 6.46 26.81 43.16
C ALA A 125 6.64 26.62 44.68
N GLU A 126 6.98 25.40 45.12
CA GLU A 126 7.22 25.08 46.52
C GLU A 126 8.54 25.68 47.05
N GLN A 127 9.62 25.64 46.25
CA GLN A 127 10.88 26.34 46.60
C GLN A 127 10.70 27.87 46.67
N ASN A 128 9.96 28.46 45.73
CA ASN A 128 9.70 29.91 45.73
C ASN A 128 8.83 30.33 46.92
N SER A 129 7.91 29.46 47.36
CA SER A 129 7.12 29.65 48.59
C SER A 129 7.98 29.53 49.86
N ASN A 130 8.97 28.63 49.89
CA ASN A 130 9.85 28.44 51.05
C ASN A 130 10.93 29.53 51.16
N TYR A 131 11.34 30.15 50.04
CA TYR A 131 12.23 31.32 50.05
C TYR A 131 11.55 32.56 50.65
N TYR A 132 10.22 32.68 50.56
CA TYR A 132 9.45 33.78 51.16
C TYR A 132 9.21 33.61 52.68
N VAL A 133 9.39 32.40 53.24
CA VAL A 133 9.19 32.12 54.68
C VAL A 133 10.50 32.16 55.49
N SER A 134 11.67 32.01 54.86
CA SER A 134 12.97 32.04 55.56
C SER A 134 13.68 33.41 55.59
N SER A 135 13.13 34.45 54.96
CA SER A 135 13.72 35.80 54.98
C SER A 135 12.67 36.86 55.35
N GLY A 136 12.17 36.77 56.58
CA GLY A 136 11.11 37.66 57.08
C GLY A 136 11.20 37.93 58.59
N SER A 137 12.40 38.04 59.14
CA SER A 137 12.62 38.65 60.45
C SER A 137 13.74 39.68 60.36
N ASN A 138 13.41 40.83 59.78
CA ASN A 138 13.72 42.17 60.28
C ASN A 138 13.59 43.22 59.17
N GLY A 139 12.91 44.31 59.50
CA GLY A 139 13.26 45.64 59.00
C GLY A 139 12.75 46.00 57.61
N GLY A 140 11.56 46.61 57.59
CA GLY A 140 11.27 47.83 56.85
C GLY A 140 11.67 47.92 55.37
N SER A 141 10.68 47.86 54.49
CA SER A 141 10.32 48.99 53.61
C SER A 141 9.15 48.56 52.73
N VAL A 142 8.09 49.36 52.80
CA VAL A 142 6.88 49.22 51.98
C VAL A 142 7.27 49.57 50.54
N GLN A 143 7.34 48.57 49.68
CA GLN A 143 7.24 48.75 48.23
C GLN A 143 5.90 48.21 47.77
N GLU A 144 5.00 49.16 47.62
CA GLU A 144 3.74 49.21 46.89
C GLU A 144 3.57 48.09 45.85
N GLU A 145 2.94 46.99 46.25
CA GLU A 145 2.30 46.06 45.33
C GLU A 145 1.18 46.82 44.64
N ALA A 146 1.26 46.91 43.30
CA ALA A 146 0.19 47.47 42.50
C ALA A 146 -1.14 46.80 42.92
N PRO A 147 -2.20 47.58 43.22
CA PRO A 147 -3.45 47.03 43.72
C PRO A 147 -3.95 46.01 42.71
N ILE A 148 -4.23 44.79 43.17
CA ILE A 148 -5.03 43.80 42.44
C ILE A 148 -6.22 44.51 41.82
N GLY A 149 -6.11 44.80 40.51
CA GLY A 149 -7.09 45.61 39.80
C GLY A 149 -8.49 45.02 39.97
N THR A 150 -9.52 45.85 40.01
CA THR A 150 -10.89 45.40 40.23
C THR A 150 -11.24 44.25 39.28
N MET A 151 -11.60 43.10 39.85
CA MET A 151 -11.99 41.92 39.08
C MET A 151 -13.42 42.07 38.55
N VAL A 152 -13.61 41.74 37.29
CA VAL A 152 -14.86 41.88 36.55
C VAL A 152 -15.21 40.57 35.86
N TRP A 153 -16.48 40.37 35.57
CA TRP A 153 -17.02 39.17 34.95
C TRP A 153 -17.33 39.42 33.47
N LEU A 154 -16.83 38.55 32.60
CA LEU A 154 -17.17 38.51 31.18
C LEU A 154 -18.13 37.33 30.91
N SER A 155 -19.11 37.54 30.03
CA SER A 155 -19.98 36.47 29.57
C SER A 155 -19.38 35.74 28.38
N ALA A 156 -19.82 34.50 28.13
CA ALA A 156 -19.28 33.66 27.06
C ALA A 156 -19.40 34.26 25.64
N THR A 157 -20.36 35.16 25.42
CA THR A 157 -20.65 35.75 24.09
C THR A 157 -20.77 37.27 24.14
N GLY A 158 -20.44 37.92 25.25
CA GLY A 158 -20.78 39.32 25.47
C GLY A 158 -19.68 40.28 25.11
N GLU A 159 -20.09 41.48 24.70
CA GLU A 159 -19.22 42.64 24.41
C GLU A 159 -18.97 43.50 25.65
N LYS A 160 -19.52 43.12 26.82
CA LYS A 160 -19.51 43.95 28.03
C LYS A 160 -18.96 43.21 29.24
N TYR A 161 -18.31 43.96 30.12
CA TYR A 161 -17.85 43.50 31.43
C TYR A 161 -18.83 43.87 32.55
N HIS A 162 -18.90 43.04 33.59
CA HIS A 162 -19.92 43.09 34.64
C HIS A 162 -19.31 42.98 36.04
N SER A 163 -19.86 43.70 37.04
CA SER A 163 -19.33 43.66 38.42
C SER A 163 -19.76 42.40 39.17
N ARG A 164 -20.79 41.72 38.66
CA ARG A 164 -21.39 40.49 39.20
C ARG A 164 -21.58 39.47 38.07
N ASN A 165 -21.44 38.18 38.39
CA ASN A 165 -21.51 37.07 37.43
C ASN A 165 -22.93 36.66 37.01
N ASN A 166 -23.96 37.36 37.48
CA ASN A 166 -25.37 37.06 37.22
C ASN A 166 -26.16 38.29 36.72
N CYS A 167 -25.50 39.24 36.08
CA CYS A 167 -26.14 40.47 35.61
C CYS A 167 -26.91 40.26 34.28
N GLY A 168 -28.22 40.50 34.28
CA GLY A 168 -29.03 40.51 33.07
C GLY A 168 -29.30 39.11 32.52
N ARG A 169 -28.88 38.85 31.28
CA ARG A 169 -29.02 37.53 30.62
C ARG A 169 -27.73 36.68 30.70
N MET A 170 -26.77 37.09 31.52
CA MET A 170 -25.52 36.36 31.73
C MET A 170 -25.78 35.00 32.40
N ASN A 171 -25.09 33.96 31.96
CA ASN A 171 -25.08 32.65 32.60
C ASN A 171 -23.87 32.54 33.56
N PRO A 172 -24.08 32.43 34.89
CA PRO A 172 -22.99 32.37 35.88
C PRO A 172 -22.04 31.19 35.68
N SER A 173 -22.55 30.03 35.24
CA SER A 173 -21.75 28.81 35.02
C SER A 173 -20.80 28.94 33.82
N LYS A 174 -20.99 29.94 32.96
CA LYS A 174 -20.14 30.23 31.80
C LYS A 174 -19.43 31.59 31.90
N ALA A 175 -19.54 32.25 33.04
CA ALA A 175 -18.89 33.55 33.27
C ALA A 175 -17.42 33.34 33.64
N ARG A 176 -16.52 34.14 33.06
CA ARG A 176 -15.10 34.14 33.42
C ARG A 176 -14.72 35.43 34.12
N GLN A 177 -13.87 35.34 35.14
CA GLN A 177 -13.36 36.49 35.87
C GLN A 177 -12.06 36.99 35.23
N VAL A 178 -11.96 38.29 35.00
CA VAL A 178 -10.77 38.96 34.44
C VAL A 178 -10.55 40.29 35.15
N THR A 179 -9.39 40.92 35.00
CA THR A 179 -9.17 42.28 35.51
C THR A 179 -9.91 43.31 34.66
N LEU A 180 -10.38 44.40 35.27
CA LEU A 180 -11.02 45.53 34.57
C LEU A 180 -10.16 46.09 33.42
N GLU A 181 -8.84 46.20 33.63
CA GLU A 181 -7.90 46.69 32.61
C GLU A 181 -7.83 45.75 31.41
N SER A 182 -7.64 44.44 31.65
CA SER A 182 -7.67 43.43 30.59
C SER A 182 -9.00 43.45 29.81
N ALA A 183 -10.14 43.64 30.50
CA ALA A 183 -11.43 43.76 29.83
C ALA A 183 -11.50 44.99 28.91
N ARG A 184 -11.07 46.16 29.38
CA ARG A 184 -11.03 47.38 28.57
C ARG A 184 -10.05 47.28 27.41
N SER A 185 -8.87 46.68 27.62
CA SER A 185 -7.85 46.48 26.57
C SER A 185 -8.33 45.54 25.45
N GLN A 186 -9.19 44.57 25.77
CA GLN A 186 -9.82 43.68 24.81
C GLN A 186 -11.05 44.31 24.12
N GLY A 187 -11.37 45.57 24.43
CA GLY A 187 -12.48 46.31 23.82
C GLY A 187 -13.86 46.01 24.42
N PHE A 188 -13.92 45.37 25.60
CA PHE A 188 -15.19 45.16 26.28
C PHE A 188 -15.67 46.46 26.96
N GLU A 189 -16.94 46.80 26.77
CA GLU A 189 -17.56 48.00 27.35
C GLU A 189 -18.16 47.74 28.74
N ALA A 190 -18.43 48.79 29.51
CA ALA A 190 -19.10 48.67 30.79
C ALA A 190 -20.58 48.27 30.61
N CYS A 191 -21.05 47.28 31.38
CA CYS A 191 -22.48 46.99 31.41
C CYS A 191 -23.26 48.04 32.23
N SER A 192 -24.11 48.83 31.56
CA SER A 192 -24.95 49.89 32.13
C SER A 192 -25.89 49.49 33.29
N LYS A 193 -25.99 48.20 33.62
CA LYS A 193 -26.84 47.67 34.72
C LYS A 193 -26.06 47.34 35.98
N CYS A 194 -24.74 47.23 35.90
CA CYS A 194 -23.90 46.79 37.03
C CYS A 194 -22.56 47.52 37.11
N TYR A 195 -22.28 48.38 36.13
CA TYR A 195 -21.28 49.44 36.13
C TYR A 195 -21.97 50.73 35.72
#